data_AF-A0A923Y1J7-F1
#
_entry.id   AF-A0A923Y1J7-F1
#
_cell.length_a   1.000
_cell.length_b   1.000
_cell.length_c   1.000
_cell.angle_alpha   90.00
_cell.angle_beta   90.00
_cell.angle_gamma   90.00
#
_symmetry.space_group_name_H-M   'P 1'
#
loop_
_entity.id
_entity.type
_entity.pdbx_description
1 polymer ?
#
loop_
_entity_poly.entity_id
_entity_poly.type
_entity_poly.pdbx_seq_one_letter_code
_entity_poly.pdbx_strand_id
1 'polypeptide(L)'
;GMFPMGMLHLGCDELPPDAWSGSPAVAALKAEHGLVTRDDVQGWMMARLAGFLTQRGVKVAAWEEAAKGSNGGIGHGALLFSWTGQGAGVAAARAGYDVVMCPAQNVYFDMVHSASMDDWGTAWAAPEVPLEQVMDWRPVPAGAEDIADRVKGVQGCFWGEFTTTDREMEPMVVPRILGMANKAWDVNDSVDGTGLRALVQAYGPLLDRIGWQRHKGA
;
A
#
# COMPACT_ATOMS: atom_id res chain seq x y z
N GLY A 1 23.39 -12.26 -1.75
CA GLY A 1 22.13 -12.47 -2.49
C GLY A 1 21.83 -11.24 -3.32
N MET A 2 20.97 -11.36 -4.34
CA MET A 2 20.60 -10.23 -5.23
C MET A 2 19.90 -9.07 -4.49
N PHE A 3 19.16 -9.37 -3.42
CA PHE A 3 18.50 -8.37 -2.56
C PHE A 3 19.05 -8.45 -1.11
N PRO A 4 19.88 -7.49 -0.66
CA PRO A 4 20.58 -7.57 0.62
C PRO A 4 19.68 -7.30 1.84
N MET A 5 18.53 -6.66 1.64
CA MET A 5 17.59 -6.29 2.70
C MET A 5 16.89 -7.49 3.36
N GLY A 6 16.95 -8.67 2.73
CA GLY A 6 16.39 -9.90 3.30
C GLY A 6 14.86 -9.88 3.44
N MET A 7 14.16 -9.08 2.62
CA MET A 7 12.70 -9.04 2.53
C MET A 7 12.26 -9.08 1.07
N LEU A 8 11.20 -9.82 0.76
CA LEU A 8 10.56 -9.86 -0.55
C LEU A 8 9.06 -9.62 -0.43
N HIS A 9 8.53 -8.70 -1.25
CA HIS A 9 7.09 -8.50 -1.40
C HIS A 9 6.56 -9.46 -2.48
N LEU A 10 5.53 -10.24 -2.14
CA LEU A 10 5.02 -11.33 -2.97
C LEU A 10 3.78 -10.94 -3.81
N GLY A 11 3.29 -9.71 -3.66
CA GLY A 11 2.08 -9.23 -4.35
C GLY A 11 0.82 -9.74 -3.65
N CYS A 12 -0.03 -10.47 -4.38
CA CYS A 12 -1.29 -11.10 -3.93
C CYS A 12 -2.54 -10.19 -3.96
N ASP A 13 -2.50 -9.11 -4.71
CA ASP A 13 -3.63 -8.21 -4.96
C ASP A 13 -4.64 -8.78 -5.97
N GLU A 14 -5.90 -8.34 -5.83
CA GLU A 14 -6.96 -8.43 -6.86
C GLU A 14 -7.22 -9.82 -7.49
N LEU A 15 -7.31 -10.88 -6.69
CA LEU A 15 -7.68 -12.20 -7.20
C LEU A 15 -9.06 -12.17 -7.90
N PRO A 16 -9.16 -12.47 -9.21
CA PRO A 16 -10.42 -12.44 -9.93
C PRO A 16 -11.44 -13.46 -9.39
N PRO A 17 -12.75 -13.17 -9.41
CA PRO A 17 -13.76 -14.04 -8.83
C PRO A 17 -13.79 -15.47 -9.38
N ASP A 18 -13.49 -15.63 -10.67
CA ASP A 18 -13.52 -16.89 -11.39
C ASP A 18 -12.13 -17.51 -11.60
N ALA A 19 -11.11 -17.02 -10.87
CA ALA A 19 -9.75 -17.53 -10.96
C ALA A 19 -9.72 -19.06 -10.81
N TRP A 20 -9.12 -19.72 -11.80
CA TRP A 20 -8.97 -21.17 -11.90
C TRP A 20 -10.26 -21.99 -11.98
N SER A 21 -11.41 -21.34 -12.17
CA SER A 21 -12.67 -22.05 -12.42
C SER A 21 -12.53 -22.98 -13.62
N GLY A 22 -12.94 -24.24 -13.46
CA GLY A 22 -12.84 -25.27 -14.48
C GLY A 22 -11.45 -25.91 -14.67
N SER A 23 -10.42 -25.51 -13.92
CA SER A 23 -9.09 -26.12 -14.01
C SER A 23 -9.06 -27.51 -13.32
N PRO A 24 -8.78 -28.62 -14.05
CA PRO A 24 -8.69 -29.95 -13.44
C PRO A 24 -7.53 -30.06 -12.43
N ALA A 25 -6.42 -29.36 -12.69
CA ALA A 25 -5.27 -29.34 -11.79
C ALA A 25 -5.60 -28.66 -10.46
N VAL A 26 -6.36 -27.56 -10.49
CA VAL A 26 -6.80 -26.89 -9.26
C VAL A 26 -7.88 -27.68 -8.54
N ALA A 27 -8.77 -28.38 -9.26
CA ALA A 27 -9.71 -29.31 -8.64
C ALA A 27 -8.99 -30.44 -7.88
N ALA A 28 -7.92 -31.01 -8.47
CA ALA A 28 -7.10 -32.02 -7.82
C ALA A 28 -6.37 -31.45 -6.58
N LEU A 29 -5.77 -30.27 -6.70
CA LEU A 29 -5.11 -29.57 -5.58
C LEU A 29 -6.09 -29.32 -4.42
N LYS A 30 -7.30 -28.87 -4.73
CA LYS A 30 -8.37 -28.64 -3.75
C LYS A 30 -8.77 -29.92 -3.04
N ALA A 31 -8.90 -31.03 -3.78
CA ALA A 31 -9.19 -32.33 -3.20
C ALA A 31 -8.05 -32.86 -2.31
N GLU A 32 -6.80 -32.69 -2.72
CA GLU A 32 -5.62 -33.15 -1.98
C GLU A 32 -5.44 -32.40 -0.65
N HIS A 33 -5.64 -31.07 -0.66
CA HIS A 33 -5.38 -30.22 0.50
C HIS A 33 -6.63 -29.75 1.25
N GLY A 34 -7.83 -30.24 0.86
CA GLY A 34 -9.09 -29.87 1.50
C GLY A 34 -9.48 -28.40 1.32
N LEU A 35 -9.10 -27.78 0.20
CA LEU A 35 -9.33 -26.36 -0.08
C LEU A 35 -10.71 -26.19 -0.76
N VAL A 36 -11.50 -25.21 -0.32
CA VAL A 36 -12.90 -25.07 -0.77
C VAL A 36 -13.07 -23.89 -1.72
N THR A 37 -12.44 -22.76 -1.43
CA THR A 37 -12.61 -21.50 -2.15
C THR A 37 -11.39 -21.20 -3.03
N ARG A 38 -11.50 -20.19 -3.90
CA ARG A 38 -10.34 -19.66 -4.63
C ARG A 38 -9.33 -19.00 -3.68
N ASP A 39 -9.83 -18.36 -2.61
CA ASP A 39 -8.99 -17.70 -1.62
C ASP A 39 -8.18 -18.74 -0.84
N ASP A 40 -8.74 -19.93 -0.59
CA ASP A 40 -7.99 -21.05 0.00
C ASP A 40 -6.85 -21.51 -0.91
N VAL A 41 -7.07 -21.53 -2.23
CA VAL A 41 -6.04 -21.90 -3.21
C VAL A 41 -4.92 -20.86 -3.26
N GLN A 42 -5.28 -19.57 -3.31
CA GLN A 42 -4.29 -18.48 -3.26
C GLN A 42 -3.53 -18.50 -1.93
N GLY A 43 -4.24 -18.60 -0.80
CA GLY A 43 -3.66 -18.70 0.54
C GLY A 43 -2.69 -19.88 0.67
N TRP A 44 -3.07 -21.07 0.20
CA TRP A 44 -2.18 -22.24 0.19
C TRP A 44 -0.89 -22.00 -0.62
N MET A 45 -1.01 -21.39 -1.81
CA MET A 45 0.14 -21.07 -2.66
C MET A 45 1.05 -20.05 -1.96
N MET A 46 0.46 -19.00 -1.39
CA MET A 46 1.17 -17.94 -0.68
C MET A 46 1.88 -18.50 0.56
N ALA A 47 1.22 -19.33 1.36
CA ALA A 47 1.82 -19.99 2.52
C ALA A 47 3.01 -20.86 2.13
N ARG A 48 2.88 -21.63 1.04
CA ARG A 48 3.97 -22.48 0.54
C ARG A 48 5.18 -21.66 0.08
N LEU A 49 4.94 -20.58 -0.67
CA LEU A 49 6.00 -19.67 -1.12
C LEU A 49 6.66 -18.93 0.05
N ALA A 50 5.85 -18.42 0.97
CA ALA A 50 6.32 -17.76 2.18
C ALA A 50 7.18 -18.68 3.03
N GLY A 51 6.72 -19.92 3.29
CA GLY A 51 7.49 -20.92 4.04
C GLY A 51 8.83 -21.24 3.37
N PHE A 52 8.86 -21.37 2.04
CA PHE A 52 10.09 -21.61 1.30
C PHE A 52 11.14 -20.49 1.47
N LEU A 53 10.68 -19.23 1.47
CA LEU A 53 11.53 -18.04 1.63
C LEU A 53 11.99 -17.87 3.08
N THR A 54 11.09 -18.04 4.05
CA THR A 54 11.41 -17.91 5.48
C THR A 54 12.43 -18.94 5.93
N GLN A 55 12.38 -20.18 5.41
CA GLN A 55 13.40 -21.21 5.67
C GLN A 55 14.80 -20.82 5.16
N ARG A 56 14.91 -19.82 4.28
CA ARG A 56 16.16 -19.27 3.75
C ARG A 56 16.53 -17.93 4.39
N GLY A 57 15.85 -17.54 5.46
CA GLY A 57 16.09 -16.29 6.18
C GLY A 57 15.56 -15.05 5.46
N VAL A 58 14.64 -15.21 4.50
CA VAL A 58 14.00 -14.09 3.80
C VAL A 58 12.65 -13.79 4.46
N LYS A 59 12.47 -12.55 4.93
CA LYS A 59 11.19 -12.04 5.41
C LYS A 59 10.24 -11.83 4.23
N VAL A 60 8.95 -11.98 4.45
CA VAL A 60 7.95 -11.85 3.38
C VAL A 60 6.98 -10.72 3.67
N ALA A 61 6.57 -10.05 2.60
CA ALA A 61 5.52 -9.05 2.61
C ALA A 61 4.52 -9.33 1.50
N ALA A 62 3.29 -8.83 1.62
CA ALA A 62 2.25 -8.96 0.61
C ALA A 62 1.15 -7.90 0.82
N TRP A 63 0.27 -7.74 -0.16
CA TRP A 63 -0.97 -6.97 0.02
C TRP A 63 -1.93 -7.64 1.00
N GLU A 64 -2.87 -6.89 1.58
CA GLU A 64 -3.74 -7.38 2.66
C GLU A 64 -4.52 -8.65 2.32
N GLU A 65 -4.83 -8.88 1.03
CA GLU A 65 -5.59 -10.05 0.59
C GLU A 65 -4.84 -11.36 0.84
N ALA A 66 -3.52 -11.31 1.02
CA ALA A 66 -2.73 -12.47 1.41
C ALA A 66 -3.13 -13.06 2.76
N ALA A 67 -3.88 -12.33 3.60
CA ALA A 67 -4.48 -12.85 4.83
C ALA A 67 -5.71 -13.76 4.58
N LYS A 68 -6.28 -13.74 3.37
CA LYS A 68 -7.48 -14.52 3.01
C LYS A 68 -7.15 -16.00 2.81
N GLY A 69 -8.19 -16.82 2.92
CA GLY A 69 -8.10 -18.28 2.84
C GLY A 69 -7.97 -18.95 4.21
N SER A 70 -8.05 -20.27 4.20
CA SER A 70 -7.93 -21.10 5.40
C SER A 70 -6.61 -20.89 6.15
N ASN A 71 -6.65 -21.08 7.48
CA ASN A 71 -5.49 -21.01 8.38
C ASN A 71 -4.67 -19.71 8.33
N GLY A 72 -5.32 -18.60 7.96
CA GLY A 72 -4.68 -17.28 7.89
C GLY A 72 -4.00 -16.95 6.55
N GLY A 73 -4.25 -17.72 5.49
CA GLY A 73 -3.69 -17.40 4.17
C GLY A 73 -2.18 -17.62 4.10
N ILE A 74 -1.42 -16.55 3.83
CA ILE A 74 0.06 -16.54 3.70
C ILE A 74 0.80 -17.05 4.95
N GLY A 75 0.13 -17.10 6.10
CA GLY A 75 0.67 -17.59 7.36
C GLY A 75 1.29 -16.51 8.24
N HIS A 76 1.40 -16.81 9.53
CA HIS A 76 1.83 -15.83 10.53
C HIS A 76 3.31 -15.44 10.37
N GLY A 77 3.59 -14.13 10.32
CA GLY A 77 4.94 -13.57 10.20
C GLY A 77 5.20 -12.78 8.91
N ALA A 78 4.22 -12.69 8.01
CA ALA A 78 4.27 -11.76 6.89
C ALA A 78 3.96 -10.32 7.34
N LEU A 79 4.57 -9.34 6.66
CA LEU A 79 4.21 -7.94 6.74
C LEU A 79 3.15 -7.62 5.68
N LEU A 80 1.96 -7.17 6.09
CA LEU A 80 0.88 -6.91 5.15
C LEU A 80 0.72 -5.42 4.86
N PHE A 81 0.58 -5.07 3.59
CA PHE A 81 0.38 -3.70 3.12
C PHE A 81 -1.11 -3.48 2.89
N SER A 82 -1.71 -2.53 3.62
CA SER A 82 -3.16 -2.27 3.60
C SER A 82 -3.51 -1.12 2.67
N TRP A 83 -4.03 -1.42 1.48
CA TRP A 83 -4.29 -0.45 0.43
C TRP A 83 -5.76 -0.13 0.17
N THR A 84 -6.68 -1.08 0.34
CA THR A 84 -8.12 -0.84 0.07
C THR A 84 -8.76 0.15 1.05
N GLY A 85 -8.08 0.42 2.16
CA GLY A 85 -8.45 1.35 3.22
C GLY A 85 -7.87 0.89 4.55
N GLN A 86 -8.07 1.67 5.62
CA GLN A 86 -7.51 1.34 6.93
C GLN A 86 -8.17 0.13 7.61
N GLY A 87 -9.43 -0.17 7.26
CA GLY A 87 -10.20 -1.25 7.88
C GLY A 87 -9.57 -2.63 7.65
N ALA A 88 -9.05 -2.88 6.45
CA ALA A 88 -8.36 -4.13 6.13
C ALA A 88 -7.09 -4.29 6.98
N GLY A 89 -6.30 -3.23 7.14
CA GLY A 89 -5.11 -3.21 7.97
C GLY A 89 -5.41 -3.41 9.45
N VAL A 90 -6.49 -2.82 9.97
CA VAL A 90 -6.97 -3.07 11.34
C VAL A 90 -7.35 -4.52 11.54
N ALA A 91 -8.10 -5.12 10.59
CA ALA A 91 -8.48 -6.52 10.65
C ALA A 91 -7.26 -7.45 10.60
N ALA A 92 -6.31 -7.19 9.70
CA ALA A 92 -5.07 -7.95 9.58
C ALA A 92 -4.22 -7.84 10.87
N ALA A 93 -4.08 -6.65 11.44
CA ALA A 93 -3.33 -6.45 12.67
C ALA A 93 -3.95 -7.19 13.87
N ARG A 94 -5.29 -7.16 13.99
CA ARG A 94 -6.02 -7.94 15.01
C ARG A 94 -5.93 -9.45 14.79
N ALA A 95 -5.76 -9.89 13.54
CA ALA A 95 -5.45 -11.28 13.20
C ALA A 95 -3.99 -11.67 13.48
N GLY A 96 -3.17 -10.75 13.99
CA GLY A 96 -1.80 -10.98 14.44
C GLY A 96 -0.72 -10.66 13.40
N TYR A 97 -1.08 -10.06 12.27
CA TYR A 97 -0.12 -9.58 11.27
C TYR A 97 0.53 -8.27 11.69
N ASP A 98 1.78 -8.09 11.29
CA ASP A 98 2.36 -6.76 11.25
C ASP A 98 1.90 -6.08 9.95
N VAL A 99 1.62 -4.77 9.99
CA VAL A 99 1.00 -4.05 8.88
C VAL A 99 1.71 -2.75 8.53
N VAL A 100 1.74 -2.42 7.24
CA VAL A 100 2.05 -1.08 6.71
C VAL A 100 0.75 -0.49 6.18
N MET A 101 0.40 0.72 6.62
CA MET A 101 -0.81 1.39 6.15
C MET A 101 -0.51 2.22 4.90
N CYS A 102 -1.21 1.93 3.80
CA CYS A 102 -1.05 2.65 2.53
C CYS A 102 -2.40 2.86 1.83
N PRO A 103 -3.42 3.42 2.52
CA PRO A 103 -4.78 3.53 1.97
C PRO A 103 -4.79 4.35 0.68
N ALA A 104 -5.30 3.76 -0.39
CA ALA A 104 -5.32 4.38 -1.72
C ALA A 104 -6.05 5.73 -1.73
N GLN A 105 -7.03 5.90 -0.84
CA GLN A 105 -7.79 7.13 -0.68
C GLN A 105 -6.97 8.31 -0.18
N ASN A 106 -5.77 8.09 0.37
CA ASN A 106 -4.94 9.16 0.94
C ASN A 106 -3.53 9.23 0.34
N VAL A 107 -2.95 8.09 -0.05
CA VAL A 107 -1.50 8.01 -0.32
C VAL A 107 -1.15 7.31 -1.64
N TYR A 108 -2.10 7.22 -2.58
CA TYR A 108 -1.81 6.82 -3.96
C TYR A 108 -1.57 8.06 -4.81
N PHE A 109 -0.34 8.22 -5.28
CA PHE A 109 0.13 9.40 -6.00
C PHE A 109 -0.15 9.35 -7.50
N ASP A 110 -0.68 8.27 -8.03
CA ASP A 110 -1.27 8.21 -9.37
C ASP A 110 -2.68 8.80 -9.43
N MET A 111 -3.32 9.04 -8.27
CA MET A 111 -4.61 9.71 -8.19
C MET A 111 -4.49 11.19 -8.56
N VAL A 112 -5.54 11.75 -9.18
CA VAL A 112 -5.64 13.19 -9.45
C VAL A 112 -5.51 14.03 -8.17
N HIS A 113 -4.92 15.22 -8.26
CA HIS A 113 -4.78 16.12 -7.11
C HIS A 113 -6.05 16.94 -6.87
N SER A 114 -6.88 17.11 -7.89
CA SER A 114 -8.06 17.96 -7.89
C SER A 114 -9.15 17.43 -8.83
N ALA A 115 -10.38 17.89 -8.64
CA ALA A 115 -11.53 17.61 -9.49
C ALA A 115 -11.49 18.30 -10.87
N SER A 116 -10.40 19.00 -11.20
CA SER A 116 -10.24 19.64 -12.52
C SER A 116 -10.15 18.56 -13.61
N MET A 117 -10.88 18.75 -14.71
CA MET A 117 -10.79 17.86 -15.87
C MET A 117 -9.43 17.92 -16.58
N ASP A 118 -8.67 19.00 -16.35
CA ASP A 118 -7.31 19.16 -16.87
C ASP A 118 -6.26 18.49 -15.96
N ASP A 119 -6.67 17.97 -14.80
CA ASP A 119 -5.76 17.25 -13.91
C ASP A 119 -5.46 15.85 -14.45
N TRP A 120 -4.23 15.41 -14.24
CA TRP A 120 -3.74 14.13 -14.74
C TRP A 120 -3.75 13.10 -13.61
N GLY A 121 -4.17 11.87 -13.92
CA GLY A 121 -4.20 10.77 -12.95
C GLY A 121 -5.46 9.93 -13.02
N THR A 122 -5.57 9.01 -12.06
CA THR A 122 -6.76 8.17 -11.85
C THR A 122 -7.65 8.75 -10.73
N ALA A 123 -8.87 8.23 -10.60
CA ALA A 123 -9.81 8.63 -9.54
C ALA A 123 -10.65 7.45 -9.05
N TRP A 124 -10.09 6.24 -9.05
CA TRP A 124 -10.84 5.02 -8.71
C TRP A 124 -10.97 4.81 -7.20
N ALA A 125 -9.99 5.25 -6.40
CA ALA A 125 -10.02 5.10 -4.94
C ALA A 125 -10.75 6.26 -4.24
N ALA A 126 -10.55 7.47 -4.76
CA ALA A 126 -11.11 8.71 -4.26
C ALA A 126 -11.33 9.68 -5.43
N PRO A 127 -12.26 10.65 -5.31
CA PRO A 127 -12.47 11.65 -6.37
C PRO A 127 -11.23 12.50 -6.64
N GLU A 128 -10.42 12.72 -5.59
CA GLU A 128 -9.14 13.42 -5.63
C GLU A 128 -8.32 13.04 -4.38
N VAL A 129 -7.00 13.20 -4.47
CA VAL A 129 -6.07 13.10 -3.34
C VAL A 129 -5.22 14.39 -3.33
N PRO A 130 -5.76 15.52 -2.83
CA PRO A 130 -5.03 16.76 -2.68
C PRO A 130 -3.93 16.65 -1.61
N LEU A 131 -3.04 17.64 -1.59
CA LEU A 131 -1.88 17.69 -0.69
C LEU A 131 -2.24 17.43 0.78
N GLU A 132 -3.27 18.07 1.30
CA GLU A 132 -3.69 17.91 2.70
C GLU A 132 -4.30 16.54 3.01
N GLN A 133 -4.95 15.90 2.04
CA GLN A 133 -5.58 14.59 2.23
C GLN A 133 -4.55 13.49 2.50
N VAL A 134 -3.30 13.69 2.05
CA VAL A 134 -2.15 12.84 2.40
C VAL A 134 -1.87 12.83 3.90
N MET A 135 -2.23 13.91 4.60
CA MET A 135 -2.07 14.07 6.05
C MET A 135 -3.34 13.77 6.85
N ASP A 136 -4.51 13.86 6.23
CA ASP A 136 -5.82 13.76 6.89
C ASP A 136 -6.26 12.32 7.19
N TRP A 137 -5.42 11.60 7.92
CA TRP A 137 -5.67 10.27 8.44
C TRP A 137 -4.63 9.90 9.51
N ARG A 138 -4.91 8.87 10.31
CA ARG A 138 -3.99 8.38 11.35
C ARG A 138 -3.56 6.96 11.05
N PRO A 139 -2.26 6.62 11.06
CA PRO A 139 -1.81 5.25 10.80
C PRO A 139 -2.44 4.23 11.75
N VAL A 140 -2.67 4.63 13.00
CA VAL A 140 -3.52 3.93 13.97
C VAL A 140 -4.85 4.68 14.07
N PRO A 141 -5.95 4.18 13.48
CA PRO A 141 -7.26 4.83 13.57
C PRO A 141 -7.74 4.95 15.02
N ALA A 142 -8.54 5.99 15.29
CA ALA A 142 -9.19 6.14 16.60
C ALA A 142 -10.08 4.92 16.90
N GLY A 143 -9.98 4.37 18.12
CA GLY A 143 -10.68 3.14 18.51
C GLY A 143 -9.99 1.84 18.05
N ALA A 144 -8.79 1.93 17.49
CA ALA A 144 -7.94 0.80 17.14
C ALA A 144 -6.55 0.91 17.81
N GLU A 145 -6.47 1.54 18.97
CA GLU A 145 -5.21 1.71 19.71
C GLU A 145 -4.60 0.35 20.12
N ASP A 146 -5.41 -0.71 20.18
CA ASP A 146 -5.00 -2.09 20.44
C ASP A 146 -4.02 -2.66 19.39
N ILE A 147 -4.00 -2.09 18.18
CA ILE A 147 -3.12 -2.56 17.09
C ILE A 147 -1.82 -1.76 16.96
N ALA A 148 -1.57 -0.77 17.82
CA ALA A 148 -0.46 0.18 17.64
C ALA A 148 0.90 -0.51 17.43
N ASP A 149 1.21 -1.55 18.22
CA ASP A 149 2.46 -2.30 18.11
C ASP A 149 2.61 -3.10 16.80
N ARG A 150 1.50 -3.34 16.10
CA ARG A 150 1.46 -4.07 14.82
C ARG A 150 1.60 -3.15 13.62
N VAL A 151 1.33 -1.85 13.75
CA VAL A 151 1.54 -0.89 12.67
C VAL A 151 3.03 -0.54 12.57
N LYS A 152 3.70 -1.04 11.54
CA LYS A 152 5.16 -0.87 11.34
C LYS A 152 5.53 0.38 10.57
N GLY A 153 4.54 1.03 9.96
CA GLY A 153 4.75 2.28 9.26
C GLY A 153 3.65 2.57 8.26
N VAL A 154 3.98 3.49 7.36
CA VAL A 154 3.11 3.98 6.30
C VAL A 154 3.87 4.01 4.98
N GLN A 155 3.15 3.93 3.86
CA GLN A 155 3.75 4.00 2.53
C GLN A 155 2.84 4.75 1.57
N GLY A 156 3.42 5.61 0.75
CA GLY A 156 2.77 6.15 -0.45
C GLY A 156 3.16 5.33 -1.67
N CYS A 157 2.21 5.09 -2.56
CA CYS A 157 2.41 4.29 -3.77
C CYS A 157 2.24 5.17 -5.01
N PHE A 158 2.94 4.85 -6.08
CA PHE A 158 2.73 5.44 -7.40
C PHE A 158 2.61 4.32 -8.42
N TRP A 159 1.46 4.23 -9.08
CA TRP A 159 1.21 3.25 -10.13
C TRP A 159 1.44 3.89 -11.52
N GLY A 160 2.12 3.14 -12.39
CA GLY A 160 2.72 3.67 -13.61
C GLY A 160 1.90 3.47 -14.88
N GLU A 161 0.60 3.15 -14.81
CA GLU A 161 -0.21 2.70 -15.95
C GLU A 161 -0.16 3.66 -17.14
N PHE A 162 -0.19 4.97 -16.86
CA PHE A 162 -0.19 6.03 -17.87
C PHE A 162 1.11 6.84 -17.89
N THR A 163 2.10 6.46 -17.08
CA THR A 163 3.35 7.20 -16.94
C THR A 163 4.41 6.56 -17.82
N THR A 164 4.76 7.24 -18.90
CA THR A 164 5.70 6.75 -19.92
C THR A 164 7.08 7.36 -19.79
N THR A 165 7.22 8.47 -19.06
CA THR A 165 8.49 9.13 -18.78
C THR A 165 8.61 9.54 -17.31
N ASP A 166 9.84 9.56 -16.77
CA ASP A 166 10.10 9.97 -15.38
C ASP A 166 9.53 11.36 -15.08
N ARG A 167 9.53 12.26 -16.07
CA ARG A 167 9.05 13.63 -15.94
C ARG A 167 7.54 13.72 -15.71
N GLU A 168 6.77 12.73 -16.15
CA GLU A 168 5.32 12.66 -15.91
C GLU A 168 5.01 12.24 -14.47
N MET A 169 5.89 11.46 -13.83
CA MET A 169 5.74 11.05 -12.42
C MET A 169 5.97 12.22 -11.45
N GLU A 170 6.93 13.10 -11.76
CA GLU A 170 7.34 14.20 -10.87
C GLU A 170 6.16 15.07 -10.36
N PRO A 171 5.30 15.65 -11.22
CA PRO A 171 4.17 16.46 -10.75
C PRO A 171 3.07 15.62 -10.10
N MET A 172 3.06 14.30 -10.28
CA MET A 172 2.13 13.41 -9.60
C MET A 172 2.54 13.15 -8.15
N VAL A 173 3.84 12.95 -7.93
CA VAL A 173 4.43 12.67 -6.62
C VAL A 173 4.66 13.97 -5.83
N VAL A 174 5.03 15.06 -6.50
CA VAL A 174 5.40 16.33 -5.86
C VAL A 174 4.24 17.35 -5.98
N PRO A 175 3.79 17.96 -4.87
CA PRO A 175 4.45 17.99 -3.56
C PRO A 175 3.95 16.98 -2.52
N ARG A 176 3.03 16.08 -2.88
CA ARG A 176 2.40 15.10 -1.96
C ARG A 176 3.39 14.25 -1.19
N ILE A 177 4.57 13.95 -1.75
CA ILE A 177 5.67 13.26 -1.07
C ILE A 177 6.15 13.97 0.20
N LEU A 178 6.04 15.31 0.27
CA LEU A 178 6.35 16.06 1.50
C LEU A 178 5.32 15.78 2.60
N GLY A 179 4.04 15.68 2.24
CA GLY A 179 2.98 15.25 3.15
C GLY A 179 3.21 13.82 3.64
N MET A 180 3.57 12.91 2.74
CA MET A 180 3.88 11.52 3.11
C MET A 180 5.11 11.40 4.01
N ALA A 181 6.17 12.15 3.72
CA ALA A 181 7.36 12.21 4.57
C ALA A 181 7.01 12.76 5.97
N ASN A 182 6.16 13.78 6.03
CA ASN A 182 5.67 14.31 7.31
C ASN A 182 4.83 13.27 8.06
N LYS A 183 3.87 12.61 7.41
CA LYS A 183 3.04 11.54 8.01
C LYS A 183 3.88 10.39 8.55
N ALA A 184 4.98 10.06 7.88
CA ALA A 184 5.87 8.97 8.30
C ALA A 184 6.77 9.35 9.50
N TRP A 185 7.02 10.63 9.73
CA TRP A 185 8.01 11.10 10.71
C TRP A 185 7.39 11.81 11.92
N ASP A 186 6.41 12.68 11.68
CA ASP A 186 5.77 13.49 12.71
C ASP A 186 4.64 12.73 13.41
N VAL A 187 5.02 11.94 14.41
CA VAL A 187 4.09 11.14 15.21
C VAL A 187 3.11 11.95 16.06
N ASN A 188 3.34 13.26 16.20
CA ASN A 188 2.47 14.14 17.00
C ASN A 188 1.45 14.90 16.14
N ASP A 189 1.45 14.68 14.81
CA ASP A 189 0.64 15.45 13.84
C ASP A 189 0.76 16.98 14.10
N SER A 190 1.99 17.45 14.36
CA SER A 190 2.28 18.86 14.67
C SER A 190 2.20 19.79 13.46
N VAL A 191 2.26 19.23 12.24
CA VAL A 191 2.11 19.96 10.99
C VAL A 191 0.71 19.75 10.43
N ASP A 192 -0.06 20.84 10.39
CA ASP A 192 -1.37 20.89 9.74
C ASP A 192 -1.25 21.23 8.23
N GLY A 193 -2.38 21.34 7.54
CA GLY A 193 -2.39 21.68 6.10
C GLY A 193 -1.72 23.02 5.77
N THR A 194 -1.85 24.02 6.65
CA THR A 194 -1.21 25.33 6.46
C THR A 194 0.31 25.21 6.59
N GLY A 195 0.77 24.49 7.62
CA GLY A 195 2.19 24.17 7.81
C GLY A 195 2.76 23.36 6.64
N LEU A 196 2.00 22.39 6.12
CA LEU A 196 2.41 21.61 4.97
C LEU A 196 2.60 22.48 3.72
N ARG A 197 1.65 23.38 3.41
CA ARG A 197 1.82 24.34 2.31
C ARG A 197 3.03 25.26 2.52
N ALA A 198 3.29 25.70 3.75
CA ALA A 198 4.49 26.47 4.06
C ALA A 198 5.78 25.68 3.79
N LEU A 199 5.81 24.37 4.12
CA LEU A 199 6.91 23.48 3.75
C LEU A 199 7.07 23.35 2.24
N VAL A 200 5.98 23.18 1.49
CA VAL A 200 6.03 23.15 0.01
C VAL A 200 6.70 24.41 -0.55
N GLN A 201 6.33 25.59 -0.06
CA GLN A 201 6.94 26.85 -0.48
C GLN A 201 8.43 26.92 -0.08
N ALA A 202 8.77 26.49 1.13
CA ALA A 202 10.16 26.48 1.61
C ALA A 202 11.07 25.52 0.81
N TYR A 203 10.55 24.36 0.39
CA TYR A 203 11.28 23.39 -0.42
C TYR A 203 11.25 23.70 -1.93
N GLY A 204 10.40 24.62 -2.39
CA GLY A 204 10.30 25.01 -3.80
C GLY A 204 11.64 25.32 -4.47
N PRO A 205 12.49 26.20 -3.91
CA PRO A 205 13.81 26.50 -4.48
C PRO A 205 14.76 25.30 -4.56
N LEU A 206 14.62 24.30 -3.69
CA LEU A 206 15.39 23.06 -3.76
C LEU A 206 14.89 22.20 -4.93
N LEU A 207 13.56 22.02 -5.04
CA LEU A 207 12.92 21.26 -6.11
C LEU A 207 13.28 21.83 -7.49
N ASP A 208 13.27 23.17 -7.62
CA ASP A 208 13.70 23.85 -8.85
C ASP A 208 15.18 23.60 -9.16
N ARG A 209 16.05 23.57 -8.14
CA ARG A 209 17.49 23.33 -8.30
C ARG A 209 17.82 21.92 -8.74
N ILE A 210 17.05 20.92 -8.28
CA ILE A 210 17.21 19.52 -8.69
C ILE A 210 16.43 19.18 -9.96
N GLY A 211 15.68 20.15 -10.51
CA GLY A 211 14.97 20.02 -11.78
C GLY A 211 13.66 19.24 -11.70
N TRP A 212 13.08 19.06 -10.50
CA TRP A 212 11.84 18.30 -10.31
C TRP A 212 10.61 19.15 -10.56
N GLN A 213 9.72 18.68 -11.41
CA GLN A 213 8.43 19.30 -11.67
C GLN A 213 7.47 19.11 -10.50
N ARG A 214 6.56 20.07 -10.34
CA ARG A 214 5.56 20.11 -9.28
C ARG A 214 4.18 20.24 -9.91
N HIS A 215 3.17 19.66 -9.27
CA HIS A 215 1.78 19.94 -9.63
C HIS A 215 1.50 21.44 -9.57
N LYS A 216 0.75 21.98 -10.55
CA LYS A 216 0.55 23.43 -10.71
C LYS A 216 -0.59 24.02 -9.85
N GLY A 217 -1.23 23.22 -9.00
CA GLY A 217 -2.32 23.65 -8.11
C GLY A 217 -2.07 23.40 -6.61
N ALA A 218 -0.88 22.91 -6.25
CA ALA A 218 -0.54 22.52 -4.88
C ALA A 218 0.31 23.57 -4.14
#